data_AF-A0A521SJF3-F1
#
_entry.id   AF-A0A521SJF3-F1
#
_cell.length_a   1.000
_cell.length_b   1.000
_cell.length_c   1.000
_cell.angle_alpha   90.00
_cell.angle_beta   90.00
_cell.angle_gamma   90.00
#
_symmetry.space_group_name_H-M   'P 1'
#
loop_
_entity.id
_entity.type
_entity.pdbx_description
1 polymer ?
#
loop_
_entity_poly.entity_id
_entity_poly.type
_entity_poly.pdbx_seq_one_letter_code
_entity_poly.pdbx_strand_id
1 'polypeptide(L)'
;MNEVERCLEQNPKHPRAVLLCGRLLYQEGRMLETLESLHLLGSILGQDEGLKTITASLERLWQEKNVQTEPAFITEAMAGLLTQQGYLLEAMKIYRQLFLASGREGRLWERILFLREQLAREGSREARKEKIAEDLEEWDRWIQEQRRGN
;
A
#
# COMPACT_ATOMS: atom_id res chain seq x y z
N MET A 1 -14.07 -12.78 7.81
CA MET A 1 -13.77 -12.84 6.37
C MET A 1 -13.71 -11.42 5.86
N ASN A 2 -12.50 -10.93 5.56
CA ASN A 2 -12.29 -9.57 5.07
C ASN A 2 -12.61 -9.47 3.56
N GLU A 3 -12.72 -8.26 3.03
CA GLU A 3 -13.07 -8.06 1.60
C GLU A 3 -11.99 -8.59 0.63
N VAL A 4 -10.73 -8.64 1.08
CA VAL A 4 -9.58 -9.11 0.32
C VAL A 4 -9.65 -10.63 0.14
N GLU A 5 -9.96 -11.38 1.21
CA GLU A 5 -10.15 -12.83 1.21
C GLU A 5 -11.27 -13.23 0.24
N ARG A 6 -12.42 -12.57 0.33
CA ARG A 6 -13.55 -12.81 -0.60
C ARG A 6 -13.17 -12.52 -2.06
N CYS A 7 -12.35 -11.49 -2.31
CA CYS A 7 -11.86 -11.19 -3.66
C CYS A 7 -10.93 -12.30 -4.17
N LEU A 8 -10.04 -12.82 -3.31
CA LEU A 8 -9.14 -13.90 -3.65
C LEU A 8 -9.84 -15.26 -3.83
N GLU A 9 -10.95 -15.51 -3.15
CA GLU A 9 -11.79 -16.69 -3.41
C GLU A 9 -12.37 -16.67 -4.83
N GLN A 10 -12.79 -15.49 -5.29
CA GLN A 10 -13.38 -15.31 -6.63
C GLN A 10 -12.32 -15.22 -7.73
N ASN A 11 -11.17 -14.60 -7.42
CA ASN A 11 -10.05 -14.47 -8.33
C ASN A 11 -8.72 -14.60 -7.54
N PRO A 12 -8.18 -15.82 -7.40
CA PRO A 12 -6.96 -16.08 -6.62
C PRO A 12 -5.71 -15.38 -7.17
N LYS A 13 -5.73 -14.91 -8.42
CA LYS A 13 -4.62 -14.24 -9.09
C LYS A 13 -4.87 -12.74 -9.28
N HIS A 14 -5.79 -12.14 -8.51
CA HIS A 14 -6.05 -10.71 -8.58
C HIS A 14 -4.86 -9.92 -7.99
N PRO A 15 -4.09 -9.15 -8.78
CA PRO A 15 -2.82 -8.58 -8.32
C PRO A 15 -2.97 -7.67 -7.09
N ARG A 16 -3.98 -6.78 -7.11
CA ARG A 16 -4.29 -5.89 -5.98
C ARG A 16 -4.63 -6.65 -4.70
N ALA A 17 -5.47 -7.68 -4.79
CA ALA A 17 -5.92 -8.43 -3.62
C ALA A 17 -4.77 -9.25 -3.03
N VAL A 18 -3.91 -9.83 -3.88
CA VAL A 18 -2.69 -10.52 -3.44
C VAL A 18 -1.74 -9.56 -2.72
N LEU A 19 -1.52 -8.36 -3.24
CA LEU A 19 -0.66 -7.37 -2.58
C LEU A 19 -1.23 -6.91 -1.23
N LEU A 20 -2.54 -6.62 -1.17
CA LEU A 20 -3.20 -6.24 0.08
C LEU A 20 -3.19 -7.37 1.11
N CYS A 21 -3.38 -8.62 0.68
CA CYS A 21 -3.28 -9.79 1.55
C CYS A 21 -1.88 -9.93 2.13
N GLY A 22 -0.84 -9.87 1.29
CA GLY A 22 0.55 -9.91 1.74
C GLY A 22 0.87 -8.82 2.77
N ARG A 23 0.35 -7.59 2.58
CA ARG A 23 0.48 -6.52 3.57
C ARG A 23 -0.20 -6.86 4.91
N LEU A 24 -1.42 -7.39 4.89
CA LEU A 24 -2.14 -7.76 6.11
C LEU A 24 -1.41 -8.87 6.88
N LEU A 25 -0.96 -9.91 6.17
CA LEU A 25 -0.15 -10.99 6.73
C LEU A 25 1.13 -10.45 7.38
N TYR A 26 1.79 -9.49 6.74
CA TYR A 26 2.98 -8.85 7.30
C TYR A 26 2.67 -8.12 8.61
N GLN A 27 1.56 -7.38 8.67
CA GLN A 27 1.11 -6.69 9.88
C GLN A 27 0.78 -7.65 11.02
N GLU A 28 0.31 -8.85 10.71
CA GLU A 28 0.06 -9.94 11.67
C GLU A 28 1.36 -10.68 12.08
N GLY A 29 2.51 -10.32 11.52
CA GLY A 29 3.78 -11.01 11.78
C GLY A 29 3.93 -12.35 11.06
N ARG A 30 3.03 -12.66 10.13
CA ARG A 30 2.98 -13.91 9.34
C ARG A 30 3.89 -13.81 8.12
N MET A 31 5.19 -13.80 8.38
CA MET A 31 6.21 -13.50 7.37
C MET A 31 6.27 -14.57 6.26
N LEU A 32 6.13 -15.85 6.59
CA LEU A 32 6.19 -16.92 5.59
C LEU A 32 5.06 -16.75 4.57
N GLU A 33 3.83 -16.57 5.05
CA GLU A 33 2.67 -16.35 4.19
C GLU A 33 2.75 -15.00 3.45
N THR A 34 3.39 -13.99 4.03
CA THR A 34 3.70 -12.73 3.34
C THR A 34 4.59 -12.99 2.12
N LEU A 35 5.68 -13.74 2.30
CA LEU A 35 6.62 -14.07 1.21
C LEU A 35 5.93 -14.88 0.11
N GLU A 36 5.15 -15.91 0.48
CA GLU A 36 4.36 -16.69 -0.47
C GLU A 36 3.42 -15.81 -1.29
N SER A 37 2.75 -14.85 -0.65
CA SER A 37 1.87 -13.89 -1.32
C SER A 37 2.64 -12.99 -2.29
N LEU A 38 3.85 -12.54 -1.94
CA LEU A 38 4.68 -11.71 -2.81
C LEU A 38 5.28 -12.49 -3.99
N HIS A 39 5.66 -13.76 -3.79
CA HIS A 39 6.08 -14.64 -4.88
C HIS A 39 4.94 -14.90 -5.86
N LEU A 40 3.74 -15.15 -5.35
CA LEU A 40 2.52 -15.26 -6.17
C LEU A 40 2.31 -13.97 -6.97
N LEU A 41 2.42 -12.81 -6.34
CA LEU A 41 2.31 -11.52 -7.02
C LEU A 41 3.36 -11.36 -8.13
N GLY A 42 4.59 -11.85 -7.90
CA GLY A 42 5.66 -11.84 -8.89
C GLY A 42 5.34 -12.71 -10.11
N SER A 43 4.70 -13.85 -9.90
CA SER A 43 4.22 -14.71 -11.00
C SER A 43 3.11 -14.07 -11.84
N ILE A 44 2.36 -13.11 -11.26
CA ILE A 44 1.24 -12.41 -11.92
C ILE A 44 1.74 -11.18 -12.68
N LEU A 45 2.63 -10.40 -12.07
CA LEU A 45 3.11 -9.12 -12.61
C LEU A 45 4.37 -9.26 -13.48
N GLY A 46 5.10 -10.36 -13.37
CA GLY A 46 6.37 -10.57 -14.08
C GLY A 46 7.53 -9.81 -13.44
N GLN A 47 8.35 -9.15 -14.25
CA GLN A 47 9.57 -8.46 -13.81
C GLN A 47 9.26 -7.06 -13.26
N ASP A 48 8.68 -7.00 -12.07
CA ASP A 48 8.50 -5.76 -11.32
C ASP A 48 9.67 -5.57 -10.33
N GLU A 49 10.53 -4.57 -10.59
CA GLU A 49 11.73 -4.29 -9.77
C GLU A 49 11.38 -3.83 -8.35
N GLY A 50 10.26 -3.14 -8.17
CA GLY A 50 9.75 -2.74 -6.86
C GLY A 50 9.39 -3.95 -6.02
N LEU A 51 8.65 -4.88 -6.61
CA LEU A 51 8.30 -6.15 -5.97
C LEU A 51 9.53 -7.00 -5.64
N LYS A 52 10.48 -7.15 -6.57
CA LYS A 52 11.73 -7.89 -6.30
C LYS A 52 12.48 -7.32 -5.10
N THR A 53 12.57 -6.00 -5.02
CA THR A 53 13.27 -5.31 -3.93
C THR A 53 12.59 -5.58 -2.59
N ILE A 54 11.25 -5.54 -2.53
CA ILE A 54 10.46 -5.83 -1.32
C ILE A 54 10.64 -7.29 -0.90
N THR A 55 10.48 -8.23 -1.84
CA THR A 55 10.61 -9.66 -1.58
C THR A 55 12.00 -10.01 -1.07
N ALA A 56 13.06 -9.55 -1.74
CA ALA A 56 14.44 -9.79 -1.30
C ALA A 56 14.74 -9.18 0.08
N SER A 57 14.18 -7.99 0.36
CA SER A 57 14.32 -7.37 1.68
C SER A 57 13.66 -8.20 2.77
N LEU A 58 12.45 -8.73 2.52
CA LEU A 58 11.72 -9.58 3.46
C LEU A 58 12.38 -10.95 3.64
N GLU A 59 12.89 -11.56 2.58
CA GLU A 59 13.64 -12.82 2.65
C GLU A 59 14.88 -12.67 3.52
N ARG A 60 15.65 -11.59 3.32
CA ARG A 60 16.80 -11.27 4.15
C ARG A 60 16.41 -11.11 5.61
N LEU A 61 15.31 -10.40 5.89
CA LEU A 61 14.83 -10.20 7.27
C LEU A 61 14.44 -11.50 7.96
N TRP A 62 13.75 -12.37 7.23
CA TRP A 62 13.37 -13.68 7.70
C TRP A 62 14.60 -14.55 8.03
N GLN A 63 15.62 -14.52 7.17
CA GLN A 63 16.85 -15.29 7.35
C GLN A 63 17.73 -14.78 8.49
N GLU A 64 17.91 -13.45 8.59
CA GLU A 64 18.79 -12.86 9.60
C GLU A 64 18.16 -12.84 11.00
N LYS A 65 16.87 -13.22 11.16
CA LYS A 65 16.06 -12.99 12.37
C LYS A 65 16.18 -11.56 12.91
N ASN A 66 16.51 -10.63 12.02
CA ASN A 66 16.97 -9.30 12.37
C ASN A 66 15.77 -8.38 12.31
N VAL A 67 15.13 -8.18 13.46
CA VAL A 67 13.87 -7.42 13.62
C VAL A 67 14.07 -5.90 13.39
N GLN A 68 15.26 -5.45 12.99
CA GLN A 68 15.57 -4.03 12.86
C GLN A 68 15.10 -3.35 11.56
N THR A 69 14.58 -4.08 10.56
CA THR A 69 13.86 -3.35 9.50
C THR A 69 12.51 -2.95 10.04
N GLU A 70 12.30 -1.65 10.17
CA GLU A 70 11.08 -1.11 10.72
C GLU A 70 9.87 -1.51 9.85
N PRO A 71 8.78 -2.02 10.45
CA PRO A 71 7.54 -2.35 9.73
C PRO A 71 7.02 -1.24 8.82
N ALA A 72 7.37 0.01 9.13
CA ALA A 72 7.07 1.20 8.33
C ALA A 72 7.71 1.15 6.92
N PHE A 73 8.97 0.71 6.79
CA PHE A 73 9.67 0.68 5.49
C PHE A 73 9.01 -0.29 4.51
N ILE A 74 8.71 -1.52 4.95
CA ILE A 74 8.05 -2.52 4.11
C ILE A 74 6.63 -2.07 3.74
N THR A 75 5.90 -1.52 4.71
CA THR A 75 4.55 -0.99 4.49
C THR A 75 4.55 0.16 3.47
N GLU A 76 5.54 1.04 3.54
CA GLU A 76 5.73 2.13 2.57
C GLU A 76 6.08 1.61 1.18
N ALA A 77 6.98 0.61 1.09
CA ALA A 77 7.36 0.04 -0.19
C ALA A 77 6.17 -0.64 -0.89
N MET A 78 5.31 -1.35 -0.14
CA MET A 78 4.05 -1.90 -0.66
C MET A 78 3.09 -0.80 -1.13
N ALA A 79 3.02 0.36 -0.45
CA ALA A 79 2.24 1.51 -0.91
C ALA A 79 2.82 2.13 -2.19
N GLY A 80 4.15 2.15 -2.32
CA GLY A 80 4.84 2.53 -3.56
C GLY A 80 4.46 1.63 -4.73
N LEU A 81 4.42 0.32 -4.52
CA LEU A 81 4.02 -0.66 -5.53
C LEU A 81 2.54 -0.47 -5.95
N LEU A 82 1.64 -0.22 -5.01
CA LEU A 82 0.24 0.13 -5.31
C LEU A 82 0.14 1.41 -6.16
N THR A 83 0.98 2.40 -5.86
CA THR A 83 1.05 3.64 -6.66
C THR A 83 1.46 3.36 -8.10
N GLN A 84 2.53 2.58 -8.29
CA GLN A 84 3.05 2.23 -9.62
C GLN A 84 2.02 1.46 -10.47
N GLN A 85 1.17 0.67 -9.82
CA GLN A 85 0.11 -0.12 -10.47
C GLN A 85 -1.19 0.67 -10.70
N GLY A 86 -1.24 1.94 -10.28
CA GLY A 86 -2.39 2.83 -10.43
C GLY A 86 -3.47 2.67 -9.36
N TYR A 87 -3.23 1.91 -8.28
CA TYR A 87 -4.16 1.76 -7.15
C TYR A 87 -3.97 2.89 -6.14
N LEU A 88 -4.24 4.13 -6.59
CA LEU A 88 -3.92 5.35 -5.86
C LEU A 88 -4.74 5.51 -4.57
N LEU A 89 -6.01 5.08 -4.55
CA LEU A 89 -6.85 5.17 -3.35
C LEU A 89 -6.30 4.34 -2.18
N GLU A 90 -5.87 3.11 -2.47
CA GLU A 90 -5.24 2.22 -1.48
C GLU A 90 -3.90 2.78 -1.02
N ALA A 91 -3.06 3.22 -1.97
CA ALA A 91 -1.76 3.81 -1.65
C ALA A 91 -1.93 5.00 -0.71
N MET A 92 -2.85 5.93 -1.00
CA MET A 92 -3.12 7.09 -0.15
C MET A 92 -3.55 6.71 1.26
N LYS A 93 -4.42 5.72 1.43
CA LYS A 93 -4.84 5.22 2.75
C LYS A 93 -3.64 4.72 3.56
N ILE A 94 -2.73 3.99 2.92
CA ILE A 94 -1.52 3.48 3.59
C ILE A 94 -0.57 4.63 3.95
N TYR A 95 -0.32 5.56 3.04
CA TYR A 95 0.53 6.73 3.33
C TYR A 95 -0.02 7.59 4.47
N ARG A 96 -1.35 7.75 4.58
CA ARG A 96 -1.97 8.42 5.74
C ARG A 96 -1.72 7.68 7.04
N GLN A 97 -1.83 6.35 7.05
CA GLN A 97 -1.53 5.54 8.24
C GLN A 97 -0.06 5.72 8.65
N LEU A 98 0.87 5.66 7.69
CA LEU A 98 2.29 5.88 7.92
C LEU A 98 2.55 7.28 8.48
N PHE A 99 1.96 8.31 7.87
CA PHE A 99 2.12 9.70 8.31
C PHE A 99 1.66 9.91 9.76
N LEU A 100 0.53 9.31 10.14
CA LEU A 100 0.02 9.41 11.51
C LEU A 100 0.90 8.63 12.50
N ALA A 101 1.36 7.43 12.11
CA ALA A 101 2.19 6.58 12.96
C ALA A 101 3.60 7.14 13.17
N SER A 102 4.16 7.83 12.18
CA SER A 102 5.52 8.39 12.23
C SER A 102 5.61 9.73 12.96
N GLY A 103 4.51 10.21 13.58
CA GLY A 103 4.48 11.53 14.20
C GLY A 103 4.49 12.69 13.20
N ARG A 104 3.87 12.50 12.02
CA ARG A 104 3.68 13.52 10.98
C ARG A 104 4.94 13.91 10.20
N GLU A 105 5.67 12.91 9.71
CA GLU A 105 6.85 13.16 8.87
C GLU A 105 6.51 13.97 7.61
N GLY A 106 7.32 15.00 7.32
CA GLY A 106 7.14 15.88 6.16
C GLY A 106 7.17 15.14 4.81
N ARG A 107 8.05 14.14 4.64
CA ARG A 107 8.14 13.39 3.37
C ARG A 107 6.84 12.63 3.05
N LEU A 108 6.19 12.08 4.08
CA LEU A 108 4.94 11.34 3.93
C LEU A 108 3.80 12.30 3.61
N TRP A 109 3.83 13.51 4.19
CA TRP A 109 2.90 14.57 3.85
C TRP A 109 3.00 15.01 2.39
N GLU A 110 4.22 15.30 1.92
CA GLU A 110 4.48 15.65 0.52
C GLU A 110 4.00 14.55 -0.42
N ARG A 111 4.25 13.29 -0.06
CA ARG A 111 3.78 12.14 -0.83
C ARG A 111 2.26 12.05 -0.88
N ILE A 112 1.56 12.30 0.23
CA ILE A 112 0.08 12.33 0.26
C ILE A 112 -0.47 13.42 -0.66
N LEU A 113 0.10 14.63 -0.60
CA LEU A 113 -0.32 15.74 -1.46
C LEU A 113 -0.12 15.40 -2.94
N PHE A 114 1.04 14.85 -3.29
CA PHE A 114 1.34 14.40 -4.64
C PHE A 114 0.34 13.35 -5.14
N LEU A 115 0.06 12.32 -4.33
CA LEU A 115 -0.87 11.27 -4.70
C LEU A 115 -2.31 11.77 -4.83
N ARG A 116 -2.72 12.75 -4.01
CA ARG A 116 -4.02 13.41 -4.14
C ARG A 116 -4.14 14.11 -5.49
N GLU A 117 -3.12 14.85 -5.91
CA GLU A 117 -3.11 15.50 -7.23
C GLU A 117 -3.14 14.49 -8.36
N GLN A 118 -2.38 13.40 -8.24
CA GLN A 118 -2.36 12.33 -9.23
C GLN A 118 -3.73 11.64 -9.32
N LEU A 119 -4.36 11.33 -8.18
CA LEU A 119 -5.71 10.75 -8.11
C LEU A 119 -6.76 11.63 -8.80
N ALA A 120 -6.67 12.96 -8.64
CA ALA A 120 -7.58 13.88 -9.30
C ALA A 120 -7.43 13.93 -10.83
N ARG A 121 -6.23 13.64 -11.35
CA ARG A 121 -5.93 13.68 -12.80
C ARG A 121 -6.16 12.34 -13.48
N GLU A 122 -5.70 11.26 -12.86
CA GLU A 122 -5.61 9.93 -13.47
C GLU A 122 -6.69 8.98 -12.95
N GLY A 123 -7.31 9.30 -11.81
CA GLY A 123 -8.19 8.38 -11.10
C GLY A 123 -7.42 7.24 -10.43
N SER A 124 -8.15 6.25 -9.93
CA SER A 124 -7.57 5.02 -9.38
C SER A 124 -8.08 3.84 -10.18
N ARG A 125 -7.18 2.91 -10.49
CA ARG A 125 -7.51 1.66 -11.17
C ARG A 125 -8.61 0.92 -10.39
N GLU A 126 -9.59 0.36 -11.13
CA GLU A 126 -10.77 -0.34 -10.60
C GLU A 126 -11.75 0.51 -9.77
N ALA A 127 -11.48 1.80 -9.55
CA ALA A 127 -12.38 2.70 -8.85
C ALA A 127 -13.32 3.43 -9.83
N ARG A 128 -14.57 3.59 -9.43
CA ARG A 128 -15.55 4.39 -10.17
C ARG A 128 -15.30 5.88 -9.96
N LYS A 129 -15.65 6.71 -10.93
CA LYS A 129 -15.43 8.17 -10.88
C LYS A 129 -16.15 8.82 -9.70
N GLU A 130 -17.36 8.35 -9.39
CA GLU A 130 -18.16 8.84 -8.27
C GLU A 130 -17.44 8.57 -6.95
N LYS A 131 -16.91 7.35 -6.79
CA LYS A 131 -16.15 6.98 -5.58
C LYS A 131 -14.86 7.80 -5.44
N ILE A 132 -14.18 8.06 -6.55
CA ILE A 132 -12.97 8.91 -6.56
C ILE A 132 -13.32 10.34 -6.14
N ALA A 133 -14.43 10.89 -6.62
CA ALA A 133 -14.88 12.25 -6.25
C ALA A 133 -15.22 12.33 -4.75
N GLU A 134 -16.00 11.38 -4.23
CA GLU A 134 -16.32 11.29 -2.79
C GLU A 134 -15.05 11.20 -1.94
N ASP A 135 -14.12 10.29 -2.29
CA ASP A 135 -12.89 10.12 -1.54
C ASP A 135 -12.02 11.39 -1.61
N LEU A 136 -11.93 12.06 -2.77
CA LEU A 136 -11.18 13.32 -2.91
C LEU A 136 -11.73 14.43 -2.02
N GLU A 137 -13.05 14.56 -1.87
CA GLU A 137 -13.66 15.53 -0.97
C GLU A 137 -13.32 15.24 0.50
N GLU A 138 -13.36 13.97 0.90
CA GLU A 138 -12.94 13.54 2.24
C GLU A 138 -11.45 13.84 2.48
N TRP A 139 -10.60 13.56 1.49
CA TRP A 139 -9.17 13.86 1.54
C TRP A 139 -8.90 15.36 1.66
N ASP A 140 -9.60 16.19 0.90
CA ASP A 140 -9.44 17.64 0.94
C ASP A 140 -9.82 18.20 2.31
N ARG A 141 -10.94 17.73 2.89
CA ARG A 141 -11.36 18.11 4.23
C ARG A 141 -10.29 17.74 5.26
N TRP A 142 -9.82 16.50 5.23
CA TRP A 142 -8.79 16.02 6.14
C TRP A 142 -7.47 16.79 5.99
N ILE A 143 -7.05 17.11 4.75
CA ILE A 143 -5.85 17.88 4.48
C ILE A 143 -5.95 19.30 5.09
N GLN A 144 -7.11 19.94 4.97
CA GLN A 144 -7.35 21.26 5.56
C GLN A 144 -7.30 21.22 7.09
N GLU A 145 -7.83 20.16 7.71
CA GLU A 145 -7.74 19.94 9.16
C GLU A 145 -6.27 19.80 9.60
N GLN A 146 -5.45 19.04 8.86
CA GLN A 146 -4.04 18.87 9.20
C GLN A 146 -3.25 20.18 9.11
N ARG A 147 -3.61 21.08 8.18
CA ARG A 147 -2.97 22.39 8.03
C ARG A 147 -3.35 23.40 9.12
N ARG A 148 -4.52 23.24 9.74
CA ARG A 148 -4.99 24.12 10.83
C ARG A 148 -4.49 23.71 12.22
N GLY A 149 -4.05 22.46 12.37
CA GLY A 149 -3.56 21.90 13.63
C GLY A 149 -2.04 21.99 13.84
N ASN A 150 -1.31 22.58 12.90
CA ASN A 150 0.10 22.99 13.03
C ASN A 150 0.17 24.52 13.15
#